data_AF-A0A7K3QSH6-F1
#
_entry.id   AF-A0A7K3QSH6-F1
#
_cell.length_a   1.000
_cell.length_b   1.000
_cell.length_c   1.000
_cell.angle_alpha   90.00
_cell.angle_beta   90.00
_cell.angle_gamma   90.00
#
_symmetry.space_group_name_H-M   'P 1'
#
loop_
_entity.id
_entity.type
_entity.pdbx_description
1 polymer ?
#
loop_
_entity_poly.entity_id
_entity_poly.type
_entity_poly.pdbx_seq_one_letter_code
_entity_poly.pdbx_strand_id
1 'polypeptide(L)'
;MSRSPLRTPLTATAWASALAVAAALLTVWPAPTAFAATSATGPITGVGGKCVDIAASGTANGTAVQLYDCNGSAAQQWTLGTDGTVRALGNCLDVTGQGTANGTRLQLWDCNGSGAQQWTAESDGHLKNPQSGRYLDAPGGSTANGTRLQIYDRNSNAWQVWHLPDGGTTPPPGSCTPRLGSGEYDTPVTFGGKTYQVRVHVPQRAAGARLPLVLDLHGSQSTGPGQLTYSNLAPTADANGFVVAAPTGVVPSGSGYIWNVPDVTPSGTRDDVGFLRQVIDTLTDAACLDSRRIYATGYSGGGRMTSALGCRLSDRIAAIAPVAGLRAGRPDPADGTRPDPANCTPSRALPVIAFHGQQDGTNPYNGGGDATAWHYSVPVAQQRWASLNGCTAGPAVTQVATHVQRSVYSACLGGADVVLYTISDGGHTWPGSPYDNGNGKVTHEIDANSVMWGFFQQHPLA
;
A
#
# COMPACT_ATOMS: atom_id res chain seq x y z
N MET A 1 -45.80 -56.38 58.36
CA MET A 1 -47.19 -55.93 58.65
C MET A 1 -47.09 -54.49 59.13
N SER A 2 -47.20 -53.51 58.24
CA SER A 2 -48.43 -52.81 57.80
C SER A 2 -48.85 -51.70 58.76
N ARG A 3 -49.00 -50.50 58.16
CA ARG A 3 -49.79 -49.31 58.55
C ARG A 3 -49.12 -48.21 59.38
N SER A 4 -48.82 -47.11 58.68
CA SER A 4 -48.96 -45.72 59.15
C SER A 4 -50.41 -45.41 59.56
N PRO A 5 -50.67 -44.33 60.33
CA PRO A 5 -51.02 -43.06 59.67
C PRO A 5 -50.66 -41.74 60.40
N LEU A 6 -50.51 -40.70 59.58
CA LEU A 6 -50.82 -39.26 59.69
C LEU A 6 -51.26 -38.65 61.05
N ARG A 7 -50.67 -37.49 61.41
CA ARG A 7 -51.27 -36.12 61.27
C ARG A 7 -50.39 -35.03 61.92
N THR A 8 -50.32 -33.89 61.26
CA THR A 8 -49.69 -32.59 61.63
C THR A 8 -50.29 -31.93 62.88
N PRO A 9 -49.54 -31.02 63.54
CA PRO A 9 -49.92 -29.60 63.45
C PRO A 9 -48.74 -28.59 63.38
N LEU A 10 -49.10 -27.37 62.96
CA LEU A 10 -48.28 -26.16 62.79
C LEU A 10 -47.88 -25.52 64.13
N THR A 11 -46.68 -24.90 64.20
CA THR A 11 -46.46 -23.59 64.83
C THR A 11 -45.13 -22.97 64.34
N ALA A 12 -45.17 -21.64 64.17
CA ALA A 12 -44.12 -20.78 63.65
C ALA A 12 -42.99 -20.53 64.67
N THR A 13 -41.78 -20.19 64.19
CA THR A 13 -40.90 -19.20 64.86
C THR A 13 -39.74 -18.74 63.96
N ALA A 14 -39.66 -17.42 63.81
CA ALA A 14 -38.49 -16.54 63.68
C ALA A 14 -37.30 -16.96 62.78
N TRP A 15 -37.18 -16.29 61.62
CA TRP A 15 -35.90 -16.07 60.95
C TRP A 15 -35.29 -14.76 61.45
N ALA A 16 -34.16 -14.86 62.15
CA ALA A 16 -33.30 -13.74 62.48
C ALA A 16 -32.26 -13.52 61.37
N SER A 17 -32.02 -12.24 61.11
CA SER A 17 -31.35 -11.61 59.99
C SER A 17 -29.85 -11.90 59.89
N ALA A 18 -29.35 -12.10 58.67
CA ALA A 18 -27.96 -11.81 58.31
C ALA A 18 -27.96 -10.90 57.07
N LEU A 19 -27.64 -9.62 57.27
CA LEU A 19 -27.45 -8.62 56.23
C LEU A 19 -26.11 -8.89 55.53
N ALA A 20 -26.14 -9.26 54.24
CA ALA A 20 -25.00 -9.12 53.35
C ALA A 20 -25.19 -7.84 52.53
N VAL A 21 -24.38 -6.81 52.82
CA VAL A 21 -24.29 -5.59 52.01
C VAL A 21 -23.46 -5.90 50.78
N ALA A 22 -24.11 -6.04 49.62
CA ALA A 22 -23.42 -6.04 48.34
C ALA A 22 -23.17 -4.58 47.92
N ALA A 23 -21.93 -4.11 48.01
CA ALA A 23 -21.52 -2.84 47.43
C ALA A 23 -21.47 -2.98 45.90
N ALA A 24 -22.44 -2.40 45.20
CA ALA A 24 -22.40 -2.26 43.75
C ALA A 24 -21.38 -1.17 43.37
N LEU A 25 -20.23 -1.58 42.84
CA LEU A 25 -19.30 -0.66 42.18
C LEU A 25 -19.92 -0.24 40.83
N LEU A 26 -20.51 0.95 40.80
CA LEU A 26 -20.84 1.65 39.55
C LEU A 26 -19.52 2.03 38.86
N THR A 27 -19.08 1.20 37.91
CA THR A 27 -18.04 1.60 36.97
C THR A 27 -18.67 2.60 36.00
N VAL A 28 -18.31 3.87 36.14
CA VAL A 28 -18.62 4.89 35.13
C VAL A 28 -17.77 4.57 33.92
N TRP A 29 -18.36 3.96 32.89
CA TRP A 29 -17.73 3.89 31.57
C TRP A 29 -17.69 5.32 31.01
N PRO A 30 -16.52 5.82 30.56
CA PRO A 30 -16.52 7.02 29.74
C PRO A 30 -17.34 6.71 28.49
N ALA A 31 -18.34 7.53 28.21
CA ALA A 31 -19.07 7.46 26.95
C ALA A 31 -18.06 7.55 25.79
N PRO A 32 -18.23 6.78 24.70
CA PRO A 32 -17.39 6.96 23.53
C PRO A 32 -17.51 8.41 23.06
N THR A 33 -16.37 9.10 22.99
CA THR A 33 -16.30 10.43 22.38
C THR A 33 -16.70 10.31 20.93
N ALA A 34 -17.88 10.81 20.57
CA ALA A 34 -18.29 10.96 19.18
C ALA A 34 -17.30 11.91 18.50
N PHE A 35 -16.49 11.38 17.58
CA PHE A 35 -15.74 12.22 16.66
C PHE A 35 -16.74 13.02 15.83
N ALA A 36 -16.66 14.35 15.88
CA ALA A 36 -17.46 15.20 15.02
C ALA A 36 -17.12 14.89 13.55
N ALA A 37 -18.10 14.46 12.77
CA ALA A 37 -17.94 14.26 11.33
C ALA A 37 -17.61 15.61 10.68
N THR A 38 -16.47 15.73 10.00
CA THR A 38 -16.13 16.95 9.27
C THR A 38 -16.73 16.90 7.87
N SER A 39 -17.26 18.03 7.39
CA SER A 39 -17.66 18.19 6.00
C SER A 39 -16.43 18.20 5.09
N ALA A 40 -16.54 17.57 3.92
CA ALA A 40 -15.42 17.30 3.02
C ALA A 40 -15.65 17.91 1.65
N THR A 41 -14.69 18.65 1.09
CA THR A 41 -14.83 19.22 -0.26
C THR A 41 -13.73 18.74 -1.20
N GLY A 42 -14.09 18.24 -2.38
CA GLY A 42 -13.14 17.73 -3.36
C GLY A 42 -13.83 17.06 -4.56
N PRO A 43 -13.06 16.44 -5.46
CA PRO A 43 -13.63 15.64 -6.54
C PRO A 43 -14.25 14.36 -6.01
N ILE A 44 -15.40 13.98 -6.57
CA ILE A 44 -15.90 12.61 -6.52
C ILE A 44 -15.45 11.92 -7.79
N THR A 45 -14.65 10.86 -7.70
CA THR A 45 -14.14 10.13 -8.88
C THR A 45 -14.70 8.72 -8.95
N GLY A 46 -14.94 8.20 -10.15
CA GLY A 46 -15.47 6.85 -10.36
C GLY A 46 -14.94 6.20 -11.64
N VAL A 47 -15.80 5.42 -12.30
CA VAL A 47 -15.44 4.59 -13.46
C VAL A 47 -14.66 5.37 -14.53
N GLY A 48 -13.59 4.75 -15.04
CA GLY A 48 -12.70 5.36 -16.04
C GLY A 48 -11.84 6.51 -15.50
N GLY A 49 -11.72 6.67 -14.18
CA GLY A 49 -10.97 7.77 -13.56
C GLY A 49 -11.63 9.13 -13.73
N LYS A 50 -12.95 9.16 -13.99
CA LYS A 50 -13.71 10.38 -14.30
C LYS A 50 -14.33 11.00 -13.07
N CYS A 51 -14.53 12.30 -13.15
CA CYS A 51 -15.10 13.09 -12.07
C CYS A 51 -16.63 13.22 -12.25
N VAL A 52 -17.35 13.23 -11.13
CA VAL A 52 -18.72 13.72 -11.08
C VAL A 52 -18.70 15.22 -11.33
N ASP A 53 -19.39 15.66 -12.38
CA ASP A 53 -19.26 16.97 -12.99
C ASP A 53 -20.64 17.62 -13.16
N ILE A 54 -20.72 18.93 -12.95
CA ILE A 54 -21.89 19.75 -13.32
C ILE A 54 -21.70 20.23 -14.75
N ALA A 55 -22.62 19.83 -15.63
CA ALA A 55 -22.51 20.10 -17.06
C ALA A 55 -22.31 21.59 -17.36
N ALA A 56 -21.22 21.89 -18.07
CA ALA A 56 -20.83 23.23 -18.47
C ALA A 56 -20.71 24.25 -17.32
N SER A 57 -20.48 23.79 -16.08
CA SER A 57 -20.50 24.62 -14.87
C SER A 57 -21.81 25.42 -14.68
N GLY A 58 -22.93 24.90 -15.20
CA GLY A 58 -24.23 25.55 -15.07
C GLY A 58 -24.72 25.57 -13.62
N THR A 59 -25.29 26.70 -13.18
CA THR A 59 -25.81 26.86 -11.81
C THR A 59 -27.35 26.84 -11.74
N ALA A 60 -28.03 26.74 -12.87
CA ALA A 60 -29.49 26.71 -12.91
C ALA A 60 -30.04 25.37 -12.39
N ASN A 61 -31.17 25.41 -11.69
CA ASN A 61 -31.92 24.22 -11.30
C ASN A 61 -32.20 23.32 -12.50
N GLY A 62 -31.90 22.04 -12.35
CA GLY A 62 -32.04 21.04 -13.41
C GLY A 62 -30.79 20.84 -14.28
N THR A 63 -29.69 21.57 -14.02
CA THR A 63 -28.41 21.32 -14.71
C THR A 63 -27.98 19.87 -14.49
N ALA A 64 -27.55 19.21 -15.57
CA ALA A 64 -27.21 17.79 -15.51
C ALA A 64 -25.96 17.54 -14.66
N VAL A 65 -26.02 16.51 -13.84
CA VAL A 65 -24.83 15.91 -13.20
C VAL A 65 -24.36 14.74 -14.06
N GLN A 66 -23.10 14.74 -14.45
CA GLN A 66 -22.53 13.87 -15.48
C GLN A 66 -21.14 13.35 -15.10
N LEU A 67 -20.60 12.42 -15.89
CA LEU A 67 -19.18 12.12 -15.91
C LEU A 67 -18.46 13.04 -16.89
N TYR A 68 -17.29 13.51 -16.46
CA TYR A 68 -16.35 14.22 -17.32
C TYR A 68 -14.92 13.92 -16.92
N ASP A 69 -13.96 14.17 -17.82
CA ASP A 69 -12.55 14.17 -17.46
C ASP A 69 -12.29 15.14 -16.31
N CYS A 70 -11.49 14.69 -15.34
CA CYS A 70 -11.15 15.52 -14.21
C CYS A 70 -10.31 16.72 -14.68
N ASN A 71 -10.85 17.92 -14.49
CA ASN A 71 -10.30 19.19 -14.99
C ASN A 71 -10.08 20.23 -13.87
N GLY A 72 -10.43 19.88 -12.61
CA GLY A 72 -10.19 20.73 -11.44
C GLY A 72 -11.12 21.93 -11.31
N SER A 73 -12.10 22.09 -12.21
CA SER A 73 -13.08 23.18 -12.13
C SER A 73 -13.97 23.08 -10.88
N ALA A 74 -14.57 24.19 -10.47
CA ALA A 74 -15.52 24.23 -9.36
C ALA A 74 -16.77 23.34 -9.59
N ALA A 75 -17.09 23.04 -10.86
CA ALA A 75 -18.15 22.11 -11.24
C ALA A 75 -17.87 20.65 -10.87
N GLN A 76 -16.62 20.33 -10.49
CA GLN A 76 -16.17 19.02 -10.03
C GLN A 76 -15.80 19.03 -8.54
N GLN A 77 -15.98 20.14 -7.83
CA GLN A 77 -15.70 20.24 -6.40
C GLN A 77 -17.00 20.06 -5.62
N TRP A 78 -17.16 18.89 -5.02
CA TRP A 78 -18.33 18.50 -4.24
C TRP A 78 -18.03 18.54 -2.74
N THR A 79 -18.91 19.14 -1.97
CA THR A 79 -18.90 19.14 -0.51
C THR A 79 -19.85 18.09 0.04
N LEU A 80 -19.35 17.08 0.74
CA LEU A 80 -20.14 16.19 1.59
C LEU A 80 -20.50 16.94 2.87
N GLY A 81 -21.78 17.31 2.99
CA GLY A 81 -22.34 17.97 4.17
C GLY A 81 -22.57 16.96 5.30
N THR A 82 -22.38 17.43 6.54
CA THR A 82 -22.72 16.66 7.75
C THR A 82 -24.22 16.45 7.92
N ASP A 83 -25.03 17.16 7.13
CA ASP A 83 -26.49 17.06 7.03
C ASP A 83 -26.97 16.11 5.93
N GLY A 84 -26.07 15.24 5.42
CA GLY A 84 -26.38 14.23 4.41
C GLY A 84 -26.48 14.77 2.99
N THR A 85 -26.26 16.07 2.75
CA THR A 85 -26.26 16.63 1.40
C THR A 85 -24.90 16.49 0.71
N VAL A 86 -24.89 16.44 -0.62
CA VAL A 86 -23.66 16.56 -1.43
C VAL A 86 -23.80 17.79 -2.30
N ARG A 87 -22.89 18.76 -2.19
CA ARG A 87 -23.10 20.12 -2.73
C ARG A 87 -22.01 20.55 -3.69
N ALA A 88 -22.35 21.23 -4.77
CA ALA A 88 -21.37 21.90 -5.64
C ALA A 88 -21.99 23.17 -6.23
N LEU A 89 -21.16 24.19 -6.48
CA LEU A 89 -21.60 25.50 -6.97
C LEU A 89 -22.76 26.14 -6.16
N GLY A 90 -22.83 25.86 -4.85
CA GLY A 90 -23.88 26.39 -3.95
C GLY A 90 -25.19 25.58 -3.92
N ASN A 91 -25.31 24.55 -4.74
CA ASN A 91 -26.52 23.73 -4.89
C ASN A 91 -26.26 22.26 -4.51
N CYS A 92 -27.33 21.48 -4.41
CA CYS A 92 -27.32 20.09 -3.95
C CYS A 92 -27.39 19.08 -5.12
N LEU A 93 -26.72 17.94 -4.96
CA LEU A 93 -26.88 16.74 -5.78
C LEU A 93 -28.28 16.17 -5.55
N ASP A 94 -29.11 16.18 -6.59
CA ASP A 94 -30.54 15.96 -6.49
C ASP A 94 -30.99 14.83 -7.43
N VAL A 95 -31.82 13.94 -6.89
CA VAL A 95 -32.54 12.94 -7.68
C VAL A 95 -33.77 13.59 -8.31
N THR A 96 -33.77 13.70 -9.65
CA THR A 96 -34.76 14.47 -10.40
C THR A 96 -36.20 14.12 -10.01
N GLY A 97 -36.97 15.13 -9.61
CA GLY A 97 -38.39 14.99 -9.29
C GLY A 97 -38.67 14.10 -8.08
N GLN A 98 -37.68 13.87 -7.21
CA GLN A 98 -37.75 12.90 -6.10
C GLN A 98 -38.08 11.47 -6.55
N GLY A 99 -37.76 11.13 -7.80
CA GLY A 99 -38.01 9.81 -8.36
C GLY A 99 -37.25 8.73 -7.61
N THR A 100 -37.86 7.56 -7.46
CA THR A 100 -37.25 6.44 -6.73
C THR A 100 -36.89 5.27 -7.63
N ALA A 101 -37.24 5.29 -8.92
CA ALA A 101 -37.00 4.18 -9.85
C ALA A 101 -35.55 4.10 -10.34
N ASN A 102 -35.10 2.90 -10.71
CA ASN A 102 -33.85 2.70 -11.44
C ASN A 102 -33.78 3.58 -12.68
N GLY A 103 -32.65 4.24 -12.88
CA GLY A 103 -32.40 5.10 -14.02
C GLY A 103 -32.92 6.54 -13.86
N THR A 104 -33.50 6.89 -12.71
CA THR A 104 -33.84 8.29 -12.41
C THR A 104 -32.56 9.12 -12.45
N ARG A 105 -32.56 10.19 -13.25
CA ARG A 105 -31.35 10.98 -13.52
C ARG A 105 -31.02 11.94 -12.38
N LEU A 106 -29.74 12.26 -12.27
CA LEU A 106 -29.25 13.25 -11.34
C LEU A 106 -29.20 14.64 -11.97
N GLN A 107 -29.38 15.64 -11.11
CA GLN A 107 -29.35 17.05 -11.46
C GLN A 107 -28.78 17.86 -10.30
N LEU A 108 -28.40 19.10 -10.62
CA LEU A 108 -28.11 20.12 -9.64
C LEU A 108 -29.41 20.87 -9.31
N TRP A 109 -29.70 21.07 -8.03
CA TRP A 109 -30.88 21.80 -7.59
C TRP A 109 -30.62 22.56 -6.29
N ASP A 110 -31.29 23.70 -6.09
CA ASP A 110 -31.27 24.45 -4.85
C ASP A 110 -31.49 23.52 -3.64
N CYS A 111 -30.70 23.67 -2.59
CA CYS A 111 -30.85 22.83 -1.41
C CYS A 111 -32.21 23.11 -0.73
N ASN A 112 -33.11 22.12 -0.74
CA ASN A 112 -34.51 22.24 -0.33
C ASN A 112 -34.90 21.28 0.82
N GLY A 113 -33.95 20.47 1.30
CA GLY A 113 -34.15 19.56 2.44
C GLY A 113 -34.97 18.30 2.13
N SER A 114 -35.32 18.06 0.85
CA SER A 114 -36.00 16.82 0.45
C SER A 114 -35.06 15.61 0.56
N GLY A 115 -35.65 14.41 0.68
CA GLY A 115 -34.88 13.17 0.69
C GLY A 115 -34.15 12.88 -0.64
N ALA A 116 -34.52 13.56 -1.73
CA ALA A 116 -33.86 13.45 -3.03
C ALA A 116 -32.45 14.06 -3.04
N GLN A 117 -32.15 14.87 -2.03
CA GLN A 117 -30.86 15.54 -1.83
C GLN A 117 -30.04 14.92 -0.70
N GLN A 118 -30.54 13.83 -0.12
CA GLN A 118 -29.91 13.13 0.99
C GLN A 118 -29.12 11.93 0.48
N TRP A 119 -27.90 11.78 0.97
CA TRP A 119 -26.95 10.78 0.54
C TRP A 119 -26.18 10.22 1.74
N THR A 120 -25.87 8.93 1.68
CA THR A 120 -25.10 8.20 2.68
C THR A 120 -23.93 7.53 1.98
N ALA A 121 -22.73 7.93 2.36
CA ALA A 121 -21.50 7.29 1.92
C ALA A 121 -21.32 5.95 2.67
N GLU A 122 -21.03 4.89 1.93
CA GLU A 122 -20.64 3.59 2.47
C GLU A 122 -19.12 3.40 2.35
N SER A 123 -18.54 2.62 3.26
CA SER A 123 -17.08 2.43 3.36
C SER A 123 -16.44 1.74 2.15
N ASP A 124 -17.24 1.11 1.30
CA ASP A 124 -16.83 0.43 0.07
C ASP A 124 -16.98 1.33 -1.18
N GLY A 125 -17.26 2.62 -1.00
CA GLY A 125 -17.35 3.62 -2.06
C GLY A 125 -18.74 3.80 -2.67
N HIS A 126 -19.77 3.10 -2.18
CA HIS A 126 -21.13 3.35 -2.62
C HIS A 126 -21.69 4.65 -2.03
N LEU A 127 -22.46 5.40 -2.82
CA LEU A 127 -23.17 6.59 -2.36
C LEU A 127 -24.68 6.37 -2.50
N LYS A 128 -25.33 6.07 -1.38
CA LYS A 128 -26.75 5.69 -1.31
C LYS A 128 -27.64 6.92 -1.15
N ASN A 129 -28.73 7.00 -1.90
CA ASN A 129 -29.83 7.92 -1.57
C ASN A 129 -30.86 7.19 -0.67
N PRO A 130 -31.02 7.56 0.61
CA PRO A 130 -31.87 6.81 1.54
C PRO A 130 -33.36 6.80 1.16
N GLN A 131 -33.87 7.87 0.52
CA GLN A 131 -35.28 7.93 0.09
C GLN A 131 -35.61 6.89 -0.97
N SER A 132 -34.74 6.71 -1.97
CA SER A 132 -34.95 5.74 -3.05
C SER A 132 -34.44 4.34 -2.72
N GLY A 133 -33.52 4.21 -1.76
CA GLY A 133 -32.81 2.96 -1.46
C GLY A 133 -31.75 2.57 -2.49
N ARG A 134 -31.48 3.45 -3.46
CA ARG A 134 -30.60 3.24 -4.62
C ARG A 134 -29.31 4.03 -4.51
N TYR A 135 -28.38 3.77 -5.43
CA TYR A 135 -27.00 4.26 -5.36
C TYR A 135 -26.64 5.09 -6.59
N LEU A 136 -25.73 6.05 -6.42
CA LEU A 136 -25.10 6.80 -7.50
C LEU A 136 -24.48 5.83 -8.51
N ASP A 137 -24.85 5.98 -9.79
CA ASP A 137 -24.55 5.03 -10.84
C ASP A 137 -24.19 5.74 -12.16
N ALA A 138 -23.13 5.27 -12.83
CA ALA A 138 -22.88 5.60 -14.22
C ALA A 138 -23.58 4.58 -15.15
N PRO A 139 -24.57 5.00 -15.96
CA PRO A 139 -25.43 4.10 -16.73
C PRO A 139 -24.62 3.14 -17.62
N GLY A 140 -24.81 1.84 -17.40
CA GLY A 140 -24.18 0.79 -18.20
C GLY A 140 -22.65 0.79 -18.17
N GLY A 141 -22.03 1.42 -17.17
CA GLY A 141 -20.57 1.54 -17.08
C GLY A 141 -19.94 2.47 -18.12
N SER A 142 -20.74 3.35 -18.77
CA SER A 142 -20.22 4.29 -19.75
C SER A 142 -19.15 5.20 -19.15
N THR A 143 -18.03 5.33 -19.86
CA THR A 143 -16.93 6.25 -19.55
C THR A 143 -16.92 7.46 -20.48
N ALA A 144 -17.95 7.68 -21.30
CA ALA A 144 -17.98 8.85 -22.19
C ALA A 144 -18.17 10.16 -21.39
N ASN A 145 -17.45 11.22 -21.78
CA ASN A 145 -17.73 12.57 -21.26
C ASN A 145 -19.15 12.98 -21.62
N GLY A 146 -19.86 13.58 -20.66
CA GLY A 146 -21.27 13.92 -20.82
C GLY A 146 -22.24 12.81 -20.43
N THR A 147 -21.75 11.66 -19.95
CA THR A 147 -22.63 10.59 -19.45
C THR A 147 -23.39 11.09 -18.22
N ARG A 148 -24.69 11.38 -18.37
CA ARG A 148 -25.54 11.84 -17.27
C ARG A 148 -25.77 10.73 -16.25
N LEU A 149 -25.37 10.97 -15.01
CA LEU A 149 -25.46 10.02 -13.91
C LEU A 149 -26.92 9.77 -13.49
N GLN A 150 -27.14 8.63 -12.84
CA GLN A 150 -28.45 8.16 -12.40
C GLN A 150 -28.38 7.53 -11.01
N ILE A 151 -29.54 7.16 -10.46
CA ILE A 151 -29.63 6.19 -9.36
C ILE A 151 -29.99 4.80 -9.89
N TYR A 152 -29.40 3.76 -9.29
CA TYR A 152 -29.72 2.37 -9.64
C TYR A 152 -29.58 1.45 -8.42
N ASP A 153 -30.20 0.27 -8.48
CA ASP A 153 -30.06 -0.76 -7.45
C ASP A 153 -28.58 -1.14 -7.24
N ARG A 154 -28.25 -1.51 -5.99
CA ARG A 154 -26.88 -1.88 -5.61
C ARG A 154 -26.39 -3.03 -6.47
N ASN A 155 -25.19 -2.87 -7.01
CA ASN A 155 -24.45 -3.92 -7.69
C ASN A 155 -22.96 -3.82 -7.33
N SER A 156 -22.19 -4.85 -7.67
CA SER A 156 -20.75 -4.90 -7.37
C SER A 156 -19.87 -4.38 -8.51
N ASN A 157 -20.45 -3.65 -9.46
CA ASN A 157 -19.70 -3.20 -10.62
C ASN A 157 -18.93 -1.91 -10.29
N ALA A 158 -17.79 -1.72 -10.96
CA ALA A 158 -16.92 -0.56 -10.72
C ALA A 158 -17.57 0.81 -11.00
N TRP A 159 -18.72 0.85 -11.68
CA TRP A 159 -19.45 2.09 -12.00
C TRP A 159 -20.50 2.53 -10.96
N GLN A 160 -20.55 1.83 -9.81
CA GLN A 160 -21.24 2.30 -8.60
C GLN A 160 -20.30 2.56 -7.42
N VAL A 161 -18.99 2.39 -7.63
CA VAL A 161 -17.95 2.63 -6.63
C VAL A 161 -17.32 3.99 -6.90
N TRP A 162 -17.33 4.84 -5.87
CA TRP A 162 -16.89 6.22 -5.93
C TRP A 162 -15.86 6.51 -4.84
N HIS A 163 -14.81 7.23 -5.21
CA HIS A 163 -13.92 7.86 -4.25
C HIS A 163 -14.49 9.24 -3.92
N LEU A 164 -14.91 9.41 -2.68
CA LEU A 164 -15.53 10.64 -2.18
C LEU A 164 -14.47 11.59 -1.59
N PRO A 165 -14.79 12.89 -1.49
CA PRO A 165 -13.99 13.83 -0.73
C PRO A 165 -13.96 13.45 0.76
N ASP A 166 -12.79 13.41 1.37
CA ASP A 166 -12.68 13.21 2.83
C ASP A 166 -12.42 14.55 3.53
N GLY A 167 -13.01 14.73 4.73
CA GLY A 167 -13.24 15.96 5.48
C GLY A 167 -12.03 16.79 5.95
N GLY A 168 -10.92 16.76 5.23
CA GLY A 168 -9.80 17.66 5.39
C GLY A 168 -9.82 18.73 4.31
N THR A 169 -9.65 19.99 4.69
CA THR A 169 -9.23 21.08 3.80
C THR A 169 -8.34 20.55 2.67
N THR A 170 -8.68 20.80 1.40
CA THR A 170 -7.71 20.64 0.31
C THR A 170 -6.53 21.51 0.69
N PRO A 171 -5.40 20.91 1.09
CA PRO A 171 -4.24 21.72 1.25
C PRO A 171 -3.75 22.10 -0.14
N PRO A 172 -2.87 23.11 -0.25
CA PRO A 172 -2.12 23.30 -1.48
C PRO A 172 -1.56 21.94 -1.92
N PRO A 173 -1.48 21.63 -3.23
CA PRO A 173 -0.93 20.38 -3.70
C PRO A 173 0.39 20.12 -2.96
N GLY A 174 0.37 19.18 -2.01
CA GLY A 174 1.44 19.12 -1.00
C GLY A 174 1.04 18.66 0.40
N SER A 175 0.02 19.21 1.07
CA SER A 175 -0.18 18.83 2.48
C SER A 175 -0.98 17.52 2.64
N CYS A 176 -0.61 16.78 3.67
CA CYS A 176 -1.32 15.61 4.14
C CYS A 176 -1.12 15.62 5.66
N THR A 177 -2.18 15.30 6.42
CA THR A 177 -2.09 15.21 7.88
C THR A 177 -1.84 13.75 8.25
N PRO A 178 -0.64 13.42 8.72
CA PRO A 178 -0.23 12.04 8.89
C PRO A 178 -0.79 11.47 10.19
N ARG A 179 -1.41 10.28 10.09
CA ARG A 179 -1.95 9.54 11.23
C ARG A 179 -0.84 8.90 12.07
N LEU A 180 0.29 8.55 11.43
CA LEU A 180 1.49 8.08 12.10
C LEU A 180 2.43 9.25 12.37
N GLY A 181 2.72 9.52 13.65
CA GLY A 181 3.79 10.44 14.07
C GLY A 181 5.18 9.85 13.80
N SER A 182 6.23 10.52 14.26
CA SER A 182 7.58 9.95 14.24
C SER A 182 7.68 8.80 15.25
N GLY A 183 8.29 7.68 14.85
CA GLY A 183 8.50 6.51 15.70
C GLY A 183 8.31 5.19 14.95
N GLU A 184 8.37 4.10 15.71
CA GLU A 184 8.09 2.76 15.20
C GLU A 184 6.67 2.29 15.56
N TYR A 185 6.00 1.67 14.59
CA TYR A 185 4.63 1.20 14.73
C TYR A 185 4.45 -0.17 14.08
N ASP A 186 3.60 -1.00 14.69
CA ASP A 186 3.03 -2.17 14.02
C ASP A 186 1.69 -1.73 13.40
N THR A 187 1.71 -1.44 12.10
CA THR A 187 0.58 -0.89 11.36
C THR A 187 -0.27 -2.02 10.77
N PRO A 188 -1.58 -2.06 11.04
CA PRO A 188 -2.46 -3.09 10.49
C PRO A 188 -2.72 -2.84 9.00
N VAL A 189 -2.53 -3.88 8.19
CA VAL A 189 -2.84 -3.89 6.75
C VAL A 189 -3.76 -5.06 6.45
N THR A 190 -4.96 -4.78 5.95
CA THR A 190 -5.94 -5.81 5.57
C THR A 190 -5.77 -6.22 4.11
N PHE A 191 -5.57 -7.51 3.86
CA PHE A 191 -5.43 -8.08 2.52
C PHE A 191 -6.08 -9.47 2.46
N GLY A 192 -6.94 -9.71 1.47
CA GLY A 192 -7.64 -10.99 1.31
C GLY A 192 -8.48 -11.38 2.54
N GLY A 193 -9.10 -10.42 3.22
CA GLY A 193 -9.92 -10.64 4.41
C GLY A 193 -9.13 -10.94 5.70
N LYS A 194 -7.80 -10.85 5.68
CA LYS A 194 -6.93 -11.04 6.86
C LYS A 194 -6.15 -9.76 7.15
N THR A 195 -5.93 -9.45 8.42
CA THR A 195 -5.10 -8.33 8.85
C THR A 195 -3.70 -8.80 9.20
N TYR A 196 -2.70 -8.14 8.62
CA TYR A 196 -1.28 -8.38 8.84
C TYR A 196 -0.67 -7.15 9.52
N GLN A 197 0.21 -7.37 10.48
CA GLN A 197 0.97 -6.29 11.11
C GLN A 197 2.24 -6.02 10.32
N VAL A 198 2.42 -4.78 9.91
CA VAL A 198 3.60 -4.30 9.19
C VAL A 198 4.40 -3.39 10.10
N ARG A 199 5.68 -3.70 10.32
CA ARG A 199 6.58 -2.83 11.06
C ARG A 199 6.88 -1.59 10.22
N VAL A 200 6.65 -0.41 10.75
CA VAL A 200 6.88 0.87 10.07
C VAL A 200 7.72 1.77 10.95
N HIS A 201 8.80 2.32 10.39
CA HIS A 201 9.60 3.38 10.99
C HIS A 201 9.32 4.69 10.28
N VAL A 202 8.85 5.69 11.03
CA VAL A 202 8.56 7.04 10.53
C VAL A 202 9.57 8.01 11.14
N PRO A 203 10.38 8.71 10.34
CA PRO A 203 11.36 9.66 10.86
C PRO A 203 10.68 10.94 11.33
N GLN A 204 11.45 11.80 12.01
CA GLN A 204 11.04 13.18 12.23
C GLN A 204 10.77 13.88 10.89
N ARG A 205 9.74 14.72 10.83
CA ARG A 205 9.43 15.50 9.62
C ARG A 205 8.92 16.89 9.94
N ALA A 206 9.19 17.80 9.02
CA ALA A 206 8.56 19.12 9.03
C ALA A 206 7.04 19.00 8.79
N ALA A 207 6.28 19.93 9.37
CA ALA A 207 4.83 19.99 9.17
C ALA A 207 4.51 20.11 7.67
N GLY A 208 3.60 19.26 7.17
CA GLY A 208 3.17 19.24 5.77
C GLY A 208 4.13 18.56 4.78
N ALA A 209 5.28 18.03 5.23
CA ALA A 209 6.20 17.32 4.34
C ALA A 209 5.68 15.92 3.96
N ARG A 210 5.66 15.63 2.65
CA ARG A 210 5.45 14.27 2.14
C ARG A 210 6.75 13.49 2.09
N LEU A 211 6.74 12.31 2.68
CA LEU A 211 7.94 11.49 2.82
C LEU A 211 8.00 10.39 1.76
N PRO A 212 9.18 10.05 1.24
CA PRO A 212 9.38 8.83 0.47
C PRO A 212 9.10 7.58 1.31
N LEU A 213 8.78 6.48 0.62
CA LEU A 213 8.68 5.15 1.21
C LEU A 213 9.82 4.27 0.71
N VAL A 214 10.44 3.51 1.60
CA VAL A 214 11.28 2.37 1.26
C VAL A 214 10.66 1.12 1.87
N LEU A 215 10.23 0.17 1.03
CA LEU A 215 9.91 -1.18 1.48
C LEU A 215 11.22 -1.91 1.79
N ASP A 216 11.38 -2.48 2.98
CA ASP A 216 12.57 -3.23 3.42
C ASP A 216 12.21 -4.71 3.66
N LEU A 217 12.51 -5.55 2.68
CA LEU A 217 12.01 -6.93 2.62
C LEU A 217 13.02 -7.93 3.22
N HIS A 218 12.53 -8.74 4.15
CA HIS A 218 13.37 -9.67 4.91
C HIS A 218 13.92 -10.84 4.09
N GLY A 219 15.12 -11.31 4.47
CA GLY A 219 15.68 -12.58 3.97
C GLY A 219 14.88 -13.80 4.45
N SER A 220 15.17 -14.97 3.87
CA SER A 220 14.51 -16.21 4.27
C SER A 220 14.70 -16.51 5.76
N GLN A 221 13.68 -17.11 6.39
CA GLN A 221 13.66 -17.49 7.80
C GLN A 221 13.68 -16.30 8.79
N SER A 222 13.30 -15.12 8.31
CA SER A 222 13.25 -13.88 9.10
C SER A 222 11.83 -13.29 9.11
N THR A 223 11.70 -12.10 9.68
CA THR A 223 10.46 -11.31 9.79
C THR A 223 10.73 -9.86 9.43
N GLY A 224 9.68 -9.06 9.26
CA GLY A 224 9.78 -7.61 9.07
C GLY A 224 10.61 -6.91 10.15
N PRO A 225 10.28 -7.02 11.45
CA PRO A 225 11.10 -6.47 12.52
C PRO A 225 12.56 -6.96 12.52
N GLY A 226 12.78 -8.24 12.21
CA GLY A 226 14.13 -8.81 12.10
C GLY A 226 14.93 -8.17 10.96
N GLN A 227 14.29 -7.87 9.83
CA GLN A 227 14.91 -7.18 8.71
C GLN A 227 15.23 -5.73 9.01
N LEU A 228 14.30 -4.97 9.60
CA LEU A 228 14.54 -3.57 9.95
C LEU A 228 15.75 -3.43 10.90
N THR A 229 15.90 -4.40 11.81
CA THR A 229 17.10 -4.52 12.65
C THR A 229 18.33 -4.82 11.79
N TYR A 230 18.29 -5.89 10.99
CA TYR A 230 19.45 -6.37 10.23
C TYR A 230 19.98 -5.39 9.17
N SER A 231 19.08 -4.75 8.42
CA SER A 231 19.42 -3.73 7.42
C SER A 231 19.94 -2.45 8.09
N ASN A 232 19.55 -2.20 9.34
CA ASN A 232 19.83 -0.99 10.09
C ASN A 232 19.45 0.27 9.29
N LEU A 233 18.31 0.24 8.58
CA LEU A 233 17.90 1.30 7.67
C LEU A 233 17.26 2.50 8.38
N ALA A 234 16.70 2.30 9.59
CA ALA A 234 16.02 3.34 10.36
C ALA A 234 16.89 4.59 10.63
N PRO A 235 18.17 4.49 11.06
CA PRO A 235 19.04 5.67 11.20
C PRO A 235 19.27 6.44 9.88
N THR A 236 19.35 5.74 8.75
CA THR A 236 19.46 6.38 7.44
C THR A 236 18.16 7.11 7.09
N ALA A 237 17.02 6.51 7.43
CA ALA A 237 15.70 7.10 7.29
C ALA A 237 15.54 8.39 8.11
N ASP A 238 16.01 8.39 9.36
CA ASP A 238 16.00 9.55 10.24
C ASP A 238 16.86 10.69 9.70
N ALA A 239 18.06 10.36 9.22
CA ALA A 239 18.99 11.35 8.67
C ALA A 239 18.50 11.98 7.37
N ASN A 240 17.64 11.29 6.61
CA ASN A 240 17.29 11.68 5.24
C ASN A 240 15.79 11.92 5.00
N GLY A 241 14.94 11.68 5.99
CA GLY A 241 13.51 11.94 5.91
C GLY A 241 12.76 11.02 4.94
N PHE A 242 12.87 9.69 5.13
CA PHE A 242 12.01 8.71 4.45
C PHE A 242 11.42 7.69 5.42
N VAL A 243 10.24 7.16 5.10
CA VAL A 243 9.58 6.10 5.88
C VAL A 243 10.13 4.74 5.44
N VAL A 244 10.36 3.85 6.41
CA VAL A 244 10.70 2.44 6.13
C VAL A 244 9.51 1.58 6.53
N ALA A 245 9.07 0.71 5.63
CA ALA A 245 8.10 -0.34 5.95
C ALA A 245 8.74 -1.70 5.77
N ALA A 246 8.77 -2.49 6.85
CA ALA A 246 9.30 -3.83 6.90
C ALA A 246 8.15 -4.85 7.09
N PRO A 247 7.47 -5.26 6.01
CA PRO A 247 6.43 -6.28 6.05
C PRO A 247 7.01 -7.69 6.26
N THR A 248 6.18 -8.61 6.76
CA THR A 248 6.54 -10.03 6.93
C THR A 248 5.88 -10.88 5.84
N GLY A 249 6.67 -11.76 5.21
CA GLY A 249 6.21 -12.82 4.31
C GLY A 249 5.29 -13.80 5.03
N VAL A 250 4.61 -14.66 4.29
CA VAL A 250 3.54 -15.50 4.87
C VAL A 250 3.91 -16.98 5.01
N VAL A 251 4.92 -17.45 4.29
CA VAL A 251 5.20 -18.89 4.17
C VAL A 251 6.17 -19.30 5.27
N PRO A 252 5.75 -20.14 6.25
CA PRO A 252 6.61 -20.50 7.37
C PRO A 252 7.88 -21.22 6.90
N SER A 253 9.03 -20.84 7.47
CA SER A 253 10.33 -21.46 7.18
C SER A 253 11.33 -21.16 8.30
N GLY A 254 11.92 -22.21 8.88
CA GLY A 254 12.89 -22.06 9.97
C GLY A 254 12.30 -21.24 11.13
N SER A 255 13.05 -20.23 11.58
CA SER A 255 12.66 -19.29 12.64
C SER A 255 11.65 -18.22 12.24
N GLY A 256 11.25 -18.15 10.97
CA GLY A 256 10.41 -17.07 10.46
C GLY A 256 9.69 -17.47 9.18
N TYR A 257 9.82 -16.63 8.15
CA TYR A 257 9.06 -16.77 6.92
C TYR A 257 9.94 -16.65 5.67
N ILE A 258 9.40 -17.10 4.55
CA ILE A 258 9.84 -16.73 3.21
C ILE A 258 8.72 -16.00 2.48
N TRP A 259 9.10 -15.27 1.43
CA TRP A 259 8.19 -14.63 0.51
C TRP A 259 7.62 -15.64 -0.49
N ASN A 260 6.37 -15.44 -0.88
CA ASN A 260 5.83 -15.98 -2.11
C ASN A 260 6.38 -15.15 -3.28
N VAL A 261 7.59 -15.49 -3.74
CA VAL A 261 8.17 -14.89 -4.94
C VAL A 261 7.44 -15.50 -6.14
N PRO A 262 6.77 -14.68 -6.98
CA PRO A 262 6.02 -15.17 -8.13
C PRO A 262 6.87 -16.12 -8.99
N ASP A 263 6.25 -17.21 -9.40
CA ASP A 263 6.83 -18.18 -10.33
C ASP A 263 8.07 -18.95 -9.81
N VAL A 264 8.45 -18.74 -8.54
CA VAL A 264 9.56 -19.43 -7.85
C VAL A 264 9.03 -20.21 -6.64
N THR A 265 8.23 -19.57 -5.79
CA THR A 265 7.62 -20.23 -4.64
C THR A 265 6.36 -21.00 -5.08
N PRO A 266 6.09 -22.22 -4.58
CA PRO A 266 4.89 -22.97 -4.94
C PRO A 266 3.58 -22.18 -4.70
N SER A 267 2.62 -22.37 -5.61
CA SER A 267 1.29 -21.74 -5.57
C SER A 267 0.47 -22.14 -4.35
N GLY A 268 -0.54 -21.32 -3.99
CA GLY A 268 -1.46 -21.60 -2.89
C GLY A 268 -1.16 -20.83 -1.59
N THR A 269 -0.20 -19.91 -1.64
CA THR A 269 0.15 -18.99 -0.56
C THR A 269 -0.35 -17.57 -0.87
N ARG A 270 -0.25 -16.62 0.08
CA ARG A 270 -0.69 -15.23 -0.12
C ARG A 270 0.00 -14.65 -1.36
N ASP A 271 -0.73 -13.92 -2.19
CA ASP A 271 -0.12 -13.08 -3.22
C ASP A 271 0.66 -11.95 -2.54
N ASP A 272 1.97 -12.12 -2.40
CA ASP A 272 2.83 -11.14 -1.73
C ASP A 272 3.06 -9.90 -2.60
N VAL A 273 2.90 -9.97 -3.93
CA VAL A 273 2.93 -8.76 -4.78
C VAL A 273 1.70 -7.90 -4.52
N GLY A 274 0.52 -8.52 -4.55
CA GLY A 274 -0.74 -7.84 -4.22
C GLY A 274 -0.77 -7.30 -2.79
N PHE A 275 -0.26 -8.08 -1.83
CA PHE A 275 -0.13 -7.62 -0.45
C PHE A 275 0.80 -6.40 -0.33
N LEU A 276 1.97 -6.41 -0.97
CA LEU A 276 2.92 -5.30 -0.89
C LEU A 276 2.39 -4.04 -1.60
N ARG A 277 1.58 -4.19 -2.66
CA ARG A 277 0.80 -3.06 -3.22
C ARG A 277 -0.16 -2.48 -2.17
N GLN A 278 -0.90 -3.34 -1.47
CA GLN A 278 -1.81 -2.91 -0.41
C GLN A 278 -1.07 -2.22 0.76
N VAL A 279 0.14 -2.67 1.10
CA VAL A 279 1.01 -1.98 2.08
C VAL A 279 1.36 -0.57 1.61
N ILE A 280 1.75 -0.40 0.34
CA ILE A 280 2.03 0.92 -0.23
C ILE A 280 0.79 1.82 -0.13
N ASP A 281 -0.39 1.31 -0.53
CA ASP A 281 -1.64 2.07 -0.49
C ASP A 281 -1.98 2.52 0.94
N THR A 282 -2.02 1.58 1.88
CA THR A 282 -2.35 1.86 3.28
C THR A 282 -1.38 2.86 3.92
N LEU A 283 -0.09 2.75 3.65
CA LEU A 283 0.91 3.65 4.24
C LEU A 283 0.95 5.00 3.53
N THR A 284 0.67 5.07 2.22
CA THR A 284 0.61 6.35 1.50
C THR A 284 -0.41 7.27 2.16
N ASP A 285 -1.57 6.72 2.52
CA ASP A 285 -2.63 7.44 3.22
C ASP A 285 -2.28 7.70 4.69
N ALA A 286 -1.78 6.70 5.42
CA ALA A 286 -1.55 6.81 6.86
C ALA A 286 -0.36 7.71 7.22
N ALA A 287 0.69 7.74 6.40
CA ALA A 287 1.96 8.40 6.68
C ALA A 287 2.25 9.60 5.76
N CYS A 288 1.32 9.99 4.89
CA CYS A 288 1.47 11.12 3.97
C CYS A 288 2.65 10.96 3.03
N LEU A 289 2.67 9.83 2.34
CA LEU A 289 3.81 9.51 1.49
C LEU A 289 3.71 10.24 0.15
N ASP A 290 4.87 10.50 -0.42
CA ASP A 290 4.99 10.93 -1.79
C ASP A 290 4.88 9.72 -2.71
N SER A 291 3.75 9.59 -3.40
CA SER A 291 3.47 8.47 -4.30
C SER A 291 4.44 8.38 -5.48
N ARG A 292 5.21 9.45 -5.75
CA ARG A 292 6.27 9.44 -6.76
C ARG A 292 7.60 8.90 -6.23
N ARG A 293 7.76 8.78 -4.91
CA ARG A 293 9.01 8.38 -4.24
C ARG A 293 8.78 7.13 -3.39
N ILE A 294 8.33 6.06 -4.05
CA ILE A 294 8.17 4.74 -3.45
C ILE A 294 9.27 3.82 -3.99
N TYR A 295 10.06 3.24 -3.11
CA TYR A 295 11.21 2.40 -3.45
C TYR A 295 11.10 1.05 -2.73
N ALA A 296 11.86 0.06 -3.21
CA ALA A 296 11.96 -1.22 -2.52
C ALA A 296 13.40 -1.70 -2.44
N THR A 297 13.76 -2.24 -1.29
CA THR A 297 15.03 -2.92 -1.01
C THR A 297 14.73 -4.21 -0.26
N GLY A 298 15.72 -5.10 -0.19
CA GLY A 298 15.58 -6.31 0.59
C GLY A 298 16.78 -7.21 0.48
N TYR A 299 16.92 -8.08 1.48
CA TYR A 299 18.06 -8.98 1.63
C TYR A 299 17.71 -10.39 1.17
N SER A 300 18.59 -11.05 0.41
CA SER A 300 18.47 -12.49 0.08
C SER A 300 17.10 -12.84 -0.56
N GLY A 301 16.24 -13.61 0.13
CA GLY A 301 14.86 -13.87 -0.27
C GLY A 301 14.02 -12.60 -0.47
N GLY A 302 14.20 -11.59 0.36
CA GLY A 302 13.61 -10.27 0.20
C GLY A 302 14.22 -9.48 -0.96
N GLY A 303 15.49 -9.71 -1.29
CA GLY A 303 16.11 -9.16 -2.51
C GLY A 303 15.52 -9.77 -3.79
N ARG A 304 15.22 -11.08 -3.77
CA ARG A 304 14.47 -11.75 -4.84
C ARG A 304 13.06 -11.21 -4.96
N MET A 305 12.37 -11.02 -3.83
CA MET A 305 11.05 -10.39 -3.82
C MET A 305 11.09 -8.94 -4.32
N THR A 306 12.10 -8.16 -3.93
CA THR A 306 12.34 -6.80 -4.42
C THR A 306 12.49 -6.77 -5.94
N SER A 307 13.24 -7.73 -6.49
CA SER A 307 13.38 -7.90 -7.93
C SER A 307 12.03 -8.22 -8.61
N ALA A 308 11.23 -9.11 -8.01
CA ALA A 308 9.90 -9.45 -8.51
C ALA A 308 8.92 -8.27 -8.44
N LEU A 309 9.00 -7.44 -7.39
CA LEU A 309 8.24 -6.19 -7.31
C LEU A 309 8.63 -5.24 -8.45
N GLY A 310 9.91 -5.12 -8.78
CA GLY A 310 10.33 -4.34 -9.94
C GLY A 310 9.70 -4.82 -11.24
N CYS A 311 9.58 -6.14 -11.43
CA CYS A 311 8.97 -6.72 -12.62
C CYS A 311 7.44 -6.54 -12.69
N ARG A 312 6.75 -6.38 -11.56
CA ARG A 312 5.26 -6.45 -11.48
C ARG A 312 4.58 -5.17 -11.00
N LEU A 313 5.31 -4.27 -10.35
CA LEU A 313 4.82 -3.02 -9.75
C LEU A 313 5.63 -1.79 -10.20
N SER A 314 6.25 -1.81 -11.39
CA SER A 314 6.99 -0.65 -11.91
C SER A 314 6.12 0.59 -12.12
N ASP A 315 4.80 0.46 -12.16
CA ASP A 315 3.83 1.56 -12.14
C ASP A 315 3.73 2.26 -10.78
N ARG A 316 4.12 1.58 -9.69
CA ARG A 316 4.04 2.10 -8.31
C ARG A 316 5.40 2.33 -7.66
N ILE A 317 6.41 1.54 -8.03
CA ILE A 317 7.76 1.61 -7.46
C ILE A 317 8.64 2.38 -8.43
N ALA A 318 9.29 3.42 -7.91
CA ALA A 318 10.15 4.35 -8.62
C ALA A 318 11.51 3.73 -8.99
N ALA A 319 12.14 3.01 -8.05
CA ALA A 319 13.40 2.29 -8.23
C ALA A 319 13.55 1.15 -7.20
N ILE A 320 14.43 0.19 -7.48
CA ILE A 320 14.70 -0.95 -6.57
C ILE A 320 16.19 -1.10 -6.20
N ALA A 321 16.45 -1.62 -5.00
CA ALA A 321 17.78 -1.89 -4.45
C ALA A 321 17.98 -3.32 -3.90
N PRO A 322 17.98 -4.40 -4.69
CA PRO A 322 18.19 -5.75 -4.16
C PRO A 322 19.60 -5.94 -3.55
N VAL A 323 19.66 -6.46 -2.32
CA VAL A 323 20.91 -6.85 -1.64
C VAL A 323 21.01 -8.36 -1.58
N ALA A 324 22.10 -8.92 -2.09
CA ALA A 324 22.35 -10.36 -2.17
C ALA A 324 21.18 -11.15 -2.82
N GLY A 325 20.51 -10.55 -3.81
CA GLY A 325 19.22 -11.04 -4.30
C GLY A 325 18.75 -10.50 -5.65
N LEU A 326 19.62 -9.86 -6.45
CA LEU A 326 19.23 -9.33 -7.75
C LEU A 326 18.79 -10.46 -8.69
N ARG A 327 17.57 -10.33 -9.24
CA ARG A 327 16.97 -11.20 -10.25
C ARG A 327 16.27 -10.35 -11.30
N ALA A 328 16.00 -10.91 -12.47
CA ALA A 328 15.28 -10.24 -13.56
C ALA A 328 14.27 -11.22 -14.21
N GLY A 329 13.46 -11.86 -13.36
CA GLY A 329 12.62 -13.01 -13.69
C GLY A 329 13.13 -14.29 -13.03
N ARG A 330 12.34 -15.37 -13.07
CA ARG A 330 12.80 -16.71 -12.65
C ARG A 330 13.86 -17.25 -13.63
N PRO A 331 14.67 -18.24 -13.23
CA PRO A 331 15.48 -19.00 -14.18
C PRO A 331 14.61 -19.63 -15.29
N ASP A 332 15.11 -19.63 -16.53
CA ASP A 332 14.43 -20.25 -17.65
C ASP A 332 14.36 -21.77 -17.44
N PRO A 333 13.17 -22.40 -17.51
CA PRO A 333 13.03 -23.85 -17.34
C PRO A 333 13.82 -24.69 -18.34
N ALA A 334 14.09 -24.16 -19.54
CA ALA A 334 14.87 -24.84 -20.58
C ALA A 334 16.39 -24.61 -20.40
N ASP A 335 16.79 -23.48 -19.82
CA ASP A 335 18.19 -23.13 -19.57
C ASP A 335 18.30 -22.19 -18.35
N GLY A 336 18.43 -22.77 -17.15
CA GLY A 336 18.46 -22.01 -15.90
C GLY A 336 19.60 -20.98 -15.80
N THR A 337 20.58 -21.02 -16.72
CA THR A 337 21.66 -20.02 -16.79
C THR A 337 21.19 -18.69 -17.39
N ARG A 338 19.94 -18.63 -17.87
CA ARG A 338 19.28 -17.44 -18.38
C ARG A 338 18.01 -17.10 -17.59
N PRO A 339 17.60 -15.83 -17.54
CA PRO A 339 16.30 -15.44 -17.00
C PRO A 339 15.19 -15.70 -18.02
N ASP A 340 14.04 -16.20 -17.54
CA ASP A 340 12.82 -16.41 -18.33
C ASP A 340 12.25 -15.06 -18.80
N PRO A 341 12.19 -14.79 -20.12
CA PRO A 341 11.76 -13.49 -20.63
C PRO A 341 10.27 -13.21 -20.41
N ALA A 342 9.43 -14.23 -20.21
CA ALA A 342 7.99 -14.05 -20.01
C ALA A 342 7.63 -13.63 -18.57
N ASN A 343 8.56 -13.77 -17.62
CA ASN A 343 8.27 -13.65 -16.19
C ASN A 343 8.65 -12.30 -15.59
N CYS A 344 9.39 -11.46 -16.33
CA CYS A 344 9.69 -10.09 -15.91
C CYS A 344 9.35 -9.09 -17.03
N THR A 345 8.25 -8.38 -16.83
CA THR A 345 7.63 -7.50 -17.84
C THR A 345 7.19 -6.19 -17.18
N PRO A 346 8.13 -5.34 -16.73
CA PRO A 346 7.79 -4.07 -16.13
C PRO A 346 7.05 -3.18 -17.14
N SER A 347 6.05 -2.42 -16.68
CA SER A 347 5.26 -1.48 -17.47
C SER A 347 6.05 -0.27 -17.97
N ARG A 348 7.24 -0.02 -17.40
CA ARG A 348 8.19 1.02 -17.79
C ARG A 348 9.62 0.59 -17.47
N ALA A 349 10.60 1.28 -18.05
CA ALA A 349 11.98 1.14 -17.61
C ALA A 349 12.09 1.52 -16.11
N LEU A 350 12.78 0.69 -15.33
CA LEU A 350 12.85 0.79 -13.87
C LEU A 350 14.31 0.91 -13.42
N PRO A 351 14.75 2.03 -12.83
CA PRO A 351 16.09 2.17 -12.25
C PRO A 351 16.38 1.08 -11.21
N VAL A 352 17.58 0.48 -11.31
CA VAL A 352 18.02 -0.61 -10.42
C VAL A 352 19.42 -0.31 -9.89
N ILE A 353 19.59 -0.44 -8.58
CA ILE A 353 20.89 -0.56 -7.93
C ILE A 353 20.97 -1.90 -7.21
N ALA A 354 22.11 -2.58 -7.17
CA ALA A 354 22.23 -3.85 -6.48
C ALA A 354 23.59 -4.00 -5.79
N PHE A 355 23.65 -4.84 -4.76
CA PHE A 355 24.85 -5.09 -3.97
C PHE A 355 25.03 -6.59 -3.77
N HIS A 356 26.20 -7.13 -4.08
CA HIS A 356 26.42 -8.57 -4.01
C HIS A 356 27.89 -8.94 -3.75
N GLY A 357 28.11 -9.87 -2.81
CA GLY A 357 29.43 -10.41 -2.48
C GLY A 357 29.85 -11.53 -3.42
N GLN A 358 31.11 -11.55 -3.88
CA GLN A 358 31.61 -12.64 -4.75
C GLN A 358 31.89 -13.94 -3.99
N GLN A 359 32.05 -13.87 -2.67
CA GLN A 359 32.21 -15.04 -1.78
C GLN A 359 30.87 -15.49 -1.17
N ASP A 360 29.75 -15.03 -1.73
CA ASP A 360 28.42 -15.45 -1.32
C ASP A 360 28.20 -16.95 -1.60
N GLY A 361 28.29 -17.78 -0.56
CA GLY A 361 28.08 -19.22 -0.63
C GLY A 361 26.60 -19.64 -0.60
N THR A 362 25.67 -18.72 -0.39
CA THR A 362 24.23 -19.01 -0.27
C THR A 362 23.49 -18.68 -1.56
N ASN A 363 23.76 -17.52 -2.12
CA ASN A 363 23.23 -17.02 -3.38
C ASN A 363 24.40 -16.64 -4.31
N PRO A 364 25.05 -17.62 -4.96
CA PRO A 364 26.33 -17.40 -5.62
C PRO A 364 26.30 -16.31 -6.69
N TYR A 365 27.28 -15.40 -6.61
CA TYR A 365 27.43 -14.30 -7.57
C TYR A 365 27.53 -14.79 -9.02
N ASN A 366 28.31 -15.86 -9.24
CA ASN A 366 28.54 -16.45 -10.56
C ASN A 366 27.42 -17.38 -11.04
N GLY A 367 26.32 -17.53 -10.28
CA GLY A 367 25.29 -18.52 -10.56
C GLY A 367 25.70 -19.93 -10.14
N GLY A 368 24.98 -20.94 -10.61
CA GLY A 368 25.15 -22.34 -10.20
C GLY A 368 24.48 -22.69 -8.87
N GLY A 369 23.67 -21.78 -8.32
CA GLY A 369 22.80 -22.06 -7.19
C GLY A 369 21.53 -22.81 -7.59
N ASP A 370 20.47 -22.68 -6.78
CA ASP A 370 19.20 -23.36 -6.99
C ASP A 370 18.64 -23.13 -8.40
N ALA A 371 18.41 -24.22 -9.13
CA ALA A 371 17.93 -24.25 -10.53
C ALA A 371 16.60 -23.49 -10.72
N THR A 372 15.75 -23.45 -9.70
CA THR A 372 14.41 -22.87 -9.75
C THR A 372 14.37 -21.42 -9.29
N ALA A 373 15.42 -20.93 -8.63
CA ALA A 373 15.34 -19.67 -7.91
C ALA A 373 16.54 -18.71 -8.15
N TRP A 374 17.77 -19.21 -8.35
CA TRP A 374 18.96 -18.36 -8.51
C TRP A 374 20.13 -18.98 -9.29
N HIS A 375 19.83 -19.73 -10.35
CA HIS A 375 20.85 -20.43 -11.11
C HIS A 375 21.70 -19.54 -12.03
N TYR A 376 21.10 -18.55 -12.69
CA TYR A 376 21.85 -17.58 -13.47
C TYR A 376 22.63 -16.60 -12.59
N SER A 377 23.71 -16.05 -13.13
CA SER A 377 24.62 -15.18 -12.39
C SER A 377 24.03 -13.77 -12.15
N VAL A 378 24.55 -13.08 -11.14
CA VAL A 378 24.17 -11.69 -10.84
C VAL A 378 24.48 -10.74 -12.02
N PRO A 379 25.64 -10.85 -12.71
CA PRO A 379 25.88 -10.09 -13.95
C PRO A 379 24.85 -10.36 -15.05
N VAL A 380 24.37 -11.60 -15.21
CA VAL A 380 23.30 -11.92 -16.18
C VAL A 380 21.98 -11.22 -15.79
N ALA A 381 21.67 -11.17 -14.50
CA ALA A 381 20.52 -10.41 -13.99
C ALA A 381 20.64 -8.91 -14.32
N GLN A 382 21.82 -8.32 -14.07
CA GLN A 382 22.11 -6.91 -14.37
C GLN A 382 21.94 -6.62 -15.87
N GLN A 383 22.50 -7.48 -16.73
CA GLN A 383 22.38 -7.34 -18.18
C GLN A 383 20.92 -7.43 -18.64
N ARG A 384 20.11 -8.31 -18.05
CA ARG A 384 18.69 -8.40 -18.37
C ARG A 384 17.93 -7.13 -17.99
N TRP A 385 18.18 -6.56 -16.82
CA TRP A 385 17.62 -5.26 -16.45
C TRP A 385 18.03 -4.15 -17.43
N ALA A 386 19.29 -4.13 -17.85
CA ALA A 386 19.75 -3.16 -18.85
C ALA A 386 19.01 -3.30 -20.19
N SER A 387 18.73 -4.54 -20.61
CA SER A 387 17.90 -4.81 -21.78
C SER A 387 16.45 -4.37 -21.59
N LEU A 388 15.83 -4.65 -20.44
CA LEU A 388 14.47 -4.22 -20.11
C LEU A 388 14.35 -2.68 -20.09
N ASN A 389 15.41 -1.99 -19.65
CA ASN A 389 15.46 -0.54 -19.57
C ASN A 389 15.92 0.13 -20.87
N GLY A 390 16.22 -0.63 -21.93
CA GLY A 390 16.67 -0.09 -23.21
C GLY A 390 17.99 0.67 -23.14
N CYS A 391 18.90 0.27 -22.25
CA CYS A 391 20.21 0.89 -22.10
C CYS A 391 21.06 0.70 -23.36
N THR A 392 21.76 1.75 -23.77
CA THR A 392 22.59 1.75 -24.99
C THR A 392 24.09 1.82 -24.72
N ALA A 393 24.49 1.97 -23.45
CA ALA A 393 25.89 2.01 -23.03
C ALA A 393 26.16 1.12 -21.80
N GLY A 394 27.36 0.56 -21.73
CA GLY A 394 27.87 -0.15 -20.56
C GLY A 394 28.03 -1.68 -20.73
N PRO A 395 28.49 -2.37 -19.66
CA PRO A 395 28.71 -1.81 -18.34
C PRO A 395 30.05 -1.06 -18.25
N ALA A 396 30.03 0.20 -17.79
CA ALA A 396 31.24 0.89 -17.36
C ALA A 396 31.59 0.44 -15.94
N VAL A 397 32.84 0.01 -15.71
CA VAL A 397 33.30 -0.50 -14.41
C VAL A 397 34.27 0.49 -13.77
N THR A 398 34.08 0.75 -12.48
CA THR A 398 34.95 1.63 -11.67
C THR A 398 35.28 0.95 -10.35
N GLN A 399 36.56 0.97 -9.96
CA GLN A 399 36.99 0.56 -8.62
C GLN A 399 36.62 1.68 -7.63
N VAL A 400 35.73 1.41 -6.68
CA VAL A 400 35.28 2.43 -5.70
C VAL A 400 35.99 2.32 -4.35
N ALA A 401 36.50 1.12 -4.03
CA ALA A 401 37.33 0.86 -2.86
C ALA A 401 38.23 -0.36 -3.14
N THR A 402 39.03 -0.80 -2.17
CA THR A 402 39.97 -1.93 -2.33
C THR A 402 39.27 -3.19 -2.83
N HIS A 403 38.11 -3.53 -2.26
CA HIS A 403 37.37 -4.76 -2.60
C HIS A 403 36.03 -4.49 -3.28
N VAL A 404 35.75 -3.24 -3.65
CA VAL A 404 34.42 -2.85 -4.16
C VAL A 404 34.55 -2.27 -5.56
N GLN A 405 33.81 -2.86 -6.49
CA GLN A 405 33.65 -2.38 -7.86
C GLN A 405 32.21 -1.96 -8.12
N ARG A 406 32.04 -0.88 -8.88
CA ARG A 406 30.76 -0.39 -9.38
C ARG A 406 30.69 -0.58 -10.89
N SER A 407 29.68 -1.30 -11.36
CA SER A 407 29.36 -1.54 -12.77
C SER A 407 28.07 -0.82 -13.14
N VAL A 408 28.03 -0.10 -14.27
CA VAL A 408 26.87 0.71 -14.68
C VAL A 408 26.52 0.53 -16.14
N TYR A 409 25.27 0.12 -16.42
CA TYR A 409 24.62 0.36 -17.70
C TYR A 409 23.88 1.70 -17.65
N SER A 410 24.04 2.50 -18.70
CA SER A 410 23.54 3.89 -18.76
C SER A 410 22.92 4.21 -20.12
N ALA A 411 22.47 5.45 -20.29
CA ALA A 411 21.73 5.91 -21.47
C ALA A 411 20.49 5.02 -21.70
N CYS A 412 19.79 4.74 -20.60
CA CYS A 412 18.58 3.94 -20.54
C CYS A 412 17.34 4.82 -20.69
N LEU A 413 16.21 4.23 -21.09
CA LEU A 413 14.94 4.93 -21.21
C LEU A 413 14.53 5.53 -19.86
N GLY A 414 14.12 6.80 -19.87
CA GLY A 414 13.69 7.51 -18.66
C GLY A 414 14.77 7.65 -17.58
N GLY A 415 16.06 7.55 -17.93
CA GLY A 415 17.15 7.59 -16.95
C GLY A 415 17.20 6.36 -16.03
N ALA A 416 16.63 5.23 -16.46
CA ALA A 416 16.57 3.99 -15.69
C ALA A 416 17.89 3.21 -15.71
N ASP A 417 18.96 3.83 -15.22
CA ASP A 417 20.29 3.23 -15.15
C ASP A 417 20.29 1.96 -14.27
N VAL A 418 21.20 1.04 -14.59
CA VAL A 418 21.33 -0.26 -13.90
C VAL A 418 22.73 -0.40 -13.31
N VAL A 419 22.80 -0.28 -11.98
CA VAL A 419 24.02 -0.21 -11.20
C VAL A 419 24.21 -1.50 -10.38
N LEU A 420 25.43 -2.05 -10.39
CA LEU A 420 25.81 -3.19 -9.55
C LEU A 420 27.10 -2.87 -8.78
N TYR A 421 27.03 -2.97 -7.45
CA TYR A 421 28.18 -3.01 -6.56
C TYR A 421 28.58 -4.47 -6.31
N THR A 422 29.78 -4.82 -6.74
CA THR A 422 30.39 -6.14 -6.56
C THR A 422 31.46 -6.04 -5.49
N ILE A 423 31.38 -6.91 -4.48
CA ILE A 423 32.30 -6.92 -3.33
C ILE A 423 33.14 -8.20 -3.39
N SER A 424 34.42 -8.11 -3.76
CA SER A 424 35.23 -9.28 -4.13
C SER A 424 35.49 -10.27 -3.01
N ASP A 425 35.53 -9.79 -1.77
CA ASP A 425 35.73 -10.58 -0.55
C ASP A 425 34.46 -10.71 0.30
N GLY A 426 33.35 -10.10 -0.14
CA GLY A 426 32.08 -10.07 0.58
C GLY A 426 31.34 -11.40 0.50
N GLY A 427 30.71 -11.79 1.61
CA GLY A 427 29.84 -12.97 1.69
C GLY A 427 28.37 -12.70 1.35
N HIS A 428 27.48 -13.55 1.87
CA HIS A 428 26.03 -13.35 1.83
C HIS A 428 25.63 -12.37 2.94
N THR A 429 25.91 -11.09 2.75
CA THR A 429 25.80 -10.07 3.79
C THR A 429 25.24 -8.76 3.25
N TRP A 430 24.84 -7.87 4.15
CA TRP A 430 24.42 -6.50 3.85
C TRP A 430 25.61 -5.53 4.03
N PRO A 431 26.14 -4.90 2.95
CA PRO A 431 27.28 -4.00 3.07
C PRO A 431 27.02 -2.83 4.03
N GLY A 432 27.92 -2.61 4.98
CA GLY A 432 27.78 -1.58 6.01
C GLY A 432 26.95 -1.98 7.23
N SER A 433 26.28 -3.14 7.24
CA SER A 433 25.49 -3.56 8.40
C SER A 433 26.39 -3.77 9.63
N PRO A 434 26.02 -3.26 10.82
CA PRO A 434 26.75 -3.53 12.05
C PRO A 434 26.51 -4.95 12.58
N TYR A 435 25.61 -5.72 11.94
CA TYR A 435 25.22 -7.05 12.37
C TYR A 435 25.91 -8.11 11.52
N ASP A 436 26.66 -9.00 12.18
CA ASP A 436 27.16 -10.22 11.57
C ASP A 436 26.08 -11.31 11.60
N ASN A 437 25.77 -11.87 10.44
CA ASN A 437 24.80 -12.96 10.28
C ASN A 437 25.46 -14.34 10.11
N GLY A 438 26.79 -14.41 10.18
CA GLY A 438 27.59 -15.63 10.04
C GLY A 438 27.75 -16.14 8.59
N ASN A 439 27.23 -15.44 7.58
CA ASN A 439 27.23 -15.91 6.18
C ASN A 439 28.36 -15.32 5.33
N GLY A 440 29.50 -15.05 5.97
CA GLY A 440 30.72 -14.54 5.33
C GLY A 440 31.01 -13.09 5.67
N LYS A 441 32.03 -12.51 5.01
CA LYS A 441 32.53 -11.18 5.36
C LYS A 441 31.50 -10.09 5.05
N VAL A 442 31.24 -9.22 6.02
CA VAL A 442 30.53 -7.94 5.83
C VAL A 442 31.57 -6.89 5.43
N THR A 443 31.40 -6.24 4.27
CA THR A 443 32.26 -5.10 3.93
C THR A 443 31.78 -3.84 4.64
N HIS A 444 32.74 -3.02 5.08
CA HIS A 444 32.50 -1.67 5.60
C HIS A 444 33.21 -0.60 4.75
N GLU A 445 33.73 -0.97 3.57
CA GLU A 445 34.30 -0.02 2.61
C GLU A 445 33.23 0.84 1.93
N ILE A 446 31.98 0.35 1.93
CA ILE A 446 30.79 1.08 1.51
C ILE A 446 29.65 0.82 2.51
N ASP A 447 28.73 1.77 2.58
CA ASP A 447 27.46 1.62 3.30
C ASP A 447 26.32 1.52 2.28
N ALA A 448 25.68 0.34 2.19
CA ALA A 448 24.64 0.12 1.18
C ALA A 448 23.44 1.06 1.37
N ASN A 449 23.11 1.41 2.61
CA ASN A 449 21.96 2.26 2.95
C ASN A 449 22.13 3.68 2.37
N SER A 450 23.28 4.30 2.61
CA SER A 450 23.61 5.63 2.09
C SER A 450 23.72 5.64 0.57
N VAL A 451 24.36 4.61 -0.01
CA VAL A 451 24.53 4.49 -1.46
C VAL A 451 23.19 4.28 -2.17
N MET A 452 22.35 3.36 -1.68
CA MET A 452 21.03 3.11 -2.28
C MET A 452 20.10 4.30 -2.13
N TRP A 453 20.17 5.02 -1.00
CA TRP A 453 19.37 6.22 -0.81
C TRP A 453 19.75 7.33 -1.80
N GLY A 454 21.06 7.58 -1.97
CA GLY A 454 21.54 8.54 -2.96
C GLY A 454 21.11 8.20 -4.39
N PHE A 455 20.98 6.91 -4.71
CA PHE A 455 20.41 6.45 -5.98
C PHE A 455 18.91 6.73 -6.05
N PHE A 456 18.13 6.33 -5.04
CA PHE A 456 16.68 6.55 -5.00
C PHE A 456 16.30 8.02 -5.17
N GLN A 457 17.00 8.95 -4.54
CA GLN A 457 16.72 10.39 -4.65
C GLN A 457 16.78 10.92 -6.09
N GLN A 458 17.58 10.30 -6.96
CA GLN A 458 17.73 10.69 -8.36
C GLN A 458 16.63 10.12 -9.26
N HIS A 459 15.78 9.23 -8.74
CA HIS A 459 14.88 8.41 -9.52
C HIS A 459 13.42 8.42 -9.01
N PRO A 460 12.77 9.58 -8.80
CA PRO A 460 11.33 9.61 -8.58
C PRO A 460 10.57 9.13 -9.83
N LEU A 461 9.37 8.59 -9.65
CA LEU A 461 8.41 8.37 -10.75
C LEU A 461 8.17 9.69 -11.47
N ALA A 462 8.06 9.62 -12.81
CA ALA A 462 7.87 10.76 -13.71
C ALA A 462 6.48 11.39 -13.60
#